data_AF-A0A924S2T7-F1
#
_entry.id   AF-A0A924S2T7-F1
#
_cell.length_a   1.000
_cell.length_b   1.000
_cell.length_c   1.000
_cell.angle_alpha   90.00
_cell.angle_beta   90.00
_cell.angle_gamma   90.00
#
_symmetry.space_group_name_H-M   'P 1'
#
loop_
_entity.id
_entity.type
_entity.pdbx_description
1 polymer ?
#
loop_
_entity_poly.entity_id
_entity_poly.type
_entity_poly.pdbx_seq_one_letter_code
_entity_poly.pdbx_strand_id
1 'polypeptide(L)'
;MPPRASSPSLTRALRLATAPLALAVLAACQTTPTAPTGPGNVSRLPPGNAQRDGPETKPPPNLEAVPDAMPQIEAIRKGGPNKPYEIAGNTYVPLTDDRALTESGLASWYGKKFHGRRTASGEAYNMYAMTAAHKTLPIPSYARVRNPANGKEVIVRVNDRGPFSPGRVIDLSYTAALKLGVLNGVAAVEITRITDDDIRSGVALRKPSAPANGLNPLPVDASVVVADAQGAGMDTGALTAAQSPTSTPGVDLGAAAAVDAAAAVPGRVTTVTQTVVAEVAPARAPVTLPSVARGDKPDERGRADTTAGVGWWIQLGAFKQRDGALEFQRRLIDEQGWLAPLLAVFTDHSLNKLQAGPYTTRDDARNAAERIRTALQLVPTIVEKR
;
A
#
# COMPACT_ATOMS: atom_id res chain seq x y z
N MET A 1 -62.25 74.06 -8.58
CA MET A 1 -62.34 73.95 -10.05
C MET A 1 -60.98 74.33 -10.65
N PRO A 2 -60.26 73.40 -11.30
CA PRO A 2 -59.01 73.70 -12.01
C PRO A 2 -59.32 74.17 -13.45
N PRO A 3 -58.35 74.81 -14.15
CA PRO A 3 -57.71 74.09 -15.26
C PRO A 3 -56.20 74.40 -15.35
N ARG A 4 -55.32 73.43 -15.61
CA ARG A 4 -55.03 72.67 -16.86
C ARG A 4 -54.04 73.42 -17.78
N ALA A 5 -53.01 72.67 -18.15
CA ALA A 5 -51.78 73.03 -18.84
C ALA A 5 -51.93 73.65 -20.23
N SER A 6 -50.85 74.28 -20.71
CA SER A 6 -50.37 74.14 -22.10
C SER A 6 -48.97 74.72 -22.30
N SER A 7 -48.08 73.90 -22.85
CA SER A 7 -46.81 74.27 -23.47
C SER A 7 -47.04 75.07 -24.75
N PRO A 8 -46.01 75.77 -25.28
CA PRO A 8 -45.47 75.25 -26.54
C PRO A 8 -43.95 75.37 -26.70
N SER A 9 -43.49 74.48 -27.56
CA SER A 9 -42.17 74.28 -28.15
C SER A 9 -41.79 75.29 -29.23
N LEU A 10 -40.49 75.59 -29.43
CA LEU A 10 -39.71 75.35 -30.67
C LEU A 10 -38.51 76.32 -30.87
N THR A 11 -37.39 75.70 -31.26
CA THR A 11 -36.37 76.13 -32.24
C THR A 11 -35.35 77.24 -31.91
N ARG A 12 -34.13 76.77 -31.56
CA ARG A 12 -32.90 76.74 -32.39
C ARG A 12 -32.36 78.08 -32.92
N ALA A 13 -31.22 78.53 -32.38
CA ALA A 13 -30.15 79.13 -33.18
C ALA A 13 -28.79 79.06 -32.47
N LEU A 14 -27.82 78.61 -33.24
CA LEU A 14 -26.43 78.27 -32.96
C LEU A 14 -25.55 79.53 -33.11
N ARG A 15 -24.66 79.85 -32.15
CA ARG A 15 -23.39 80.57 -32.41
C ARG A 15 -22.28 80.14 -31.44
N LEU A 16 -21.18 79.71 -32.03
CA LEU A 16 -19.88 79.39 -31.43
C LEU A 16 -19.23 80.62 -30.80
N ALA A 17 -18.61 80.44 -29.63
CA ALA A 17 -17.40 81.16 -29.22
C ALA A 17 -16.60 80.30 -28.21
N THR A 18 -15.39 79.93 -28.62
CA THR A 18 -14.26 79.37 -27.86
C THR A 18 -13.82 80.33 -26.73
N ALA A 19 -13.29 79.97 -25.54
CA ALA A 19 -12.20 79.03 -25.20
C ALA A 19 -12.16 78.79 -23.64
N PRO A 20 -11.11 78.22 -23.00
CA PRO A 20 -11.09 76.86 -22.45
C PRO A 20 -10.90 76.79 -20.92
N LEU A 21 -11.42 75.75 -20.24
CA LEU A 21 -10.85 75.30 -18.96
C LEU A 21 -11.37 73.93 -18.50
N ALA A 22 -10.43 73.12 -18.01
CA ALA A 22 -10.58 72.04 -17.03
C ALA A 22 -11.18 70.68 -17.46
N LEU A 23 -10.24 69.73 -17.63
CA LEU A 23 -10.09 68.53 -16.79
C LEU A 23 -11.17 67.42 -16.86
N ALA A 24 -10.74 66.29 -17.46
CA ALA A 24 -11.04 64.88 -17.14
C ALA A 24 -11.38 64.07 -18.41
N VAL A 25 -10.33 63.61 -19.11
CA VAL A 25 -10.47 62.62 -20.20
C VAL A 25 -10.54 61.23 -19.58
N LEU A 26 -11.72 60.60 -19.69
CA LEU A 26 -11.83 59.14 -19.72
C LEU A 26 -11.10 58.65 -20.99
N ALA A 27 -9.92 58.07 -20.83
CA ALA A 27 -9.28 57.31 -21.88
C ALA A 27 -9.88 55.89 -21.92
N ALA A 28 -10.81 55.68 -22.85
CA ALA A 28 -11.12 54.38 -23.38
C ALA A 28 -10.00 53.99 -24.37
N CYS A 29 -9.10 53.09 -23.96
CA CYS A 29 -8.21 52.41 -24.90
C CYS A 29 -8.82 51.08 -25.30
N GLN A 30 -9.37 51.03 -26.52
CA GLN A 30 -9.48 49.80 -27.28
C GLN A 30 -8.08 49.40 -27.73
N THR A 31 -7.60 48.23 -27.32
CA THR A 31 -6.38 47.62 -27.86
C THR A 31 -6.76 46.27 -28.43
N THR A 32 -6.63 46.17 -29.75
CA THR A 32 -6.62 44.91 -30.52
C THR A 32 -5.46 44.03 -30.08
N PRO A 33 -5.59 42.69 -30.08
CA PRO A 33 -4.47 41.81 -29.77
C PRO A 33 -3.54 41.70 -30.99
N THR A 34 -2.43 42.43 -30.95
CA THR A 34 -1.27 42.19 -31.82
C THR A 34 -0.55 40.94 -31.35
N ALA A 35 -0.40 39.95 -32.24
CA ALA A 35 0.45 38.79 -32.02
C ALA A 35 1.93 39.22 -31.89
N PRO A 36 2.68 38.79 -30.87
CA PRO A 36 4.11 39.02 -30.81
C PRO A 36 4.87 37.92 -31.54
N THR A 37 5.44 38.30 -32.68
CA THR A 37 6.52 37.61 -33.37
C THR A 37 7.85 38.10 -32.77
N GLY A 38 8.63 37.23 -32.11
CA GLY A 38 9.99 37.54 -31.65
C GLY A 38 10.38 36.80 -30.36
N PRO A 39 11.62 36.28 -30.24
CA PRO A 39 11.98 35.27 -29.25
C PRO A 39 12.17 35.91 -27.87
N GLY A 40 11.09 35.93 -27.10
CA GLY A 40 11.12 36.26 -25.69
C GLY A 40 12.00 35.26 -24.96
N ASN A 41 13.04 35.78 -24.32
CA ASN A 41 13.92 35.09 -23.40
C ASN A 41 13.06 34.48 -22.28
N VAL A 42 12.59 33.25 -22.47
CA VAL A 42 12.19 32.40 -21.35
C VAL A 42 13.39 32.41 -20.43
N SER A 43 13.22 32.96 -19.22
CA SER A 43 14.15 32.69 -18.14
C SER A 43 14.17 31.19 -17.99
N ARG A 44 15.12 30.56 -18.69
CA ARG A 44 15.49 29.19 -18.59
C ARG A 44 15.78 29.05 -17.11
N LEU A 45 14.86 28.42 -16.39
CA LEU A 45 15.16 27.89 -15.07
C LEU A 45 16.54 27.25 -15.21
N PRO A 46 17.53 27.61 -14.38
CA PRO A 46 18.82 26.91 -14.42
C PRO A 46 18.52 25.41 -14.42
N PRO A 47 19.29 24.56 -15.11
CA PRO A 47 19.10 23.12 -15.05
C PRO A 47 19.29 22.70 -13.59
N GLY A 48 18.19 22.76 -12.84
CA GLY A 48 18.16 22.55 -11.42
C GLY A 48 18.34 21.07 -11.27
N ASN A 49 19.47 20.67 -10.68
CA ASN A 49 19.67 19.33 -10.15
C ASN A 49 18.32 18.84 -9.63
N ALA A 50 17.76 17.81 -10.26
CA ALA A 50 16.48 17.25 -9.86
C ALA A 50 16.65 16.71 -8.44
N GLN A 51 16.44 17.58 -7.46
CA GLN A 51 16.74 17.30 -6.07
C GLN A 51 15.79 16.19 -5.68
N ARG A 52 16.39 15.03 -5.36
CA ARG A 52 15.67 13.84 -4.93
C ARG A 52 14.72 14.25 -3.80
N ASP A 53 13.46 13.85 -3.91
CA ASP A 53 12.50 14.11 -2.84
C ASP A 53 12.98 13.47 -1.53
N GLY A 54 12.63 14.09 -0.41
CA GLY A 54 13.23 13.76 0.87
C GLY A 54 12.73 14.66 2.00
N PRO A 55 13.36 14.58 3.18
CA PRO A 55 12.89 15.30 4.34
C PRO A 55 13.19 16.79 4.18
N GLU A 56 12.60 17.62 5.04
CA GLU A 56 13.12 18.97 5.20
C GLU A 56 14.53 18.94 5.79
N THR A 57 15.33 19.95 5.51
CA THR A 57 16.71 20.05 6.01
C THR A 57 16.77 20.15 7.53
N LYS A 58 15.70 20.65 8.16
CA LYS A 58 15.52 20.74 9.60
C LYS A 58 14.07 20.39 9.94
N PRO A 59 13.74 19.10 10.08
CA PRO A 59 12.41 18.68 10.54
C PRO A 59 12.13 19.22 11.95
N PRO A 60 10.87 19.45 12.33
CA PRO A 60 10.50 19.78 13.70
C PRO A 60 11.06 18.77 14.70
N PRO A 61 11.42 19.20 15.92
CA PRO A 61 11.83 18.28 16.97
C PRO A 61 10.67 17.38 17.41
N ASN A 62 10.99 16.25 18.04
CA ASN A 62 10.03 15.37 18.73
C ASN A 62 8.92 14.75 17.86
N LEU A 63 9.18 14.51 16.57
CA LEU A 63 8.20 13.85 15.69
C LEU A 63 7.83 12.42 16.16
N GLU A 64 8.70 11.74 16.90
CA GLU A 64 8.40 10.43 17.53
C GLU A 64 7.22 10.49 18.52
N ALA A 65 6.95 11.67 19.11
CA ALA A 65 5.86 11.89 20.06
C ALA A 65 4.52 12.22 19.39
N VAL A 66 4.49 12.45 18.07
CA VAL A 66 3.24 12.69 17.33
C VAL A 66 2.35 11.47 17.49
N PRO A 67 1.10 11.59 17.96
CA PRO A 67 0.21 10.45 18.11
C PRO A 67 -0.10 9.84 16.75
N ASP A 68 -0.34 8.52 16.75
CA ASP A 68 -0.84 7.83 15.56
C ASP A 68 -2.18 8.42 15.10
N ALA A 69 -2.56 8.17 13.85
CA ALA A 69 -3.88 8.56 13.38
C ALA A 69 -4.95 7.88 14.25
N MET A 70 -5.88 8.67 14.80
CA MET A 70 -7.00 8.14 15.57
C MET A 70 -8.10 7.68 14.59
N PRO A 71 -8.41 6.38 14.52
CA PRO A 71 -9.47 5.87 13.65
C PRO A 71 -10.83 6.42 14.05
N GLN A 72 -11.60 6.83 13.05
CA GLN A 72 -12.96 7.32 13.19
C GLN A 72 -13.83 6.64 12.13
N ILE A 73 -15.09 6.35 12.47
CA ILE A 73 -16.05 5.83 11.49
C ILE A 73 -16.43 6.99 10.58
N GLU A 74 -16.03 6.88 9.32
CA GLU A 74 -16.29 7.87 8.28
C GLU A 74 -16.98 7.21 7.10
N ALA A 75 -18.02 7.87 6.57
CA ALA A 75 -18.78 7.33 5.45
C ALA A 75 -17.90 7.17 4.20
N ILE A 76 -17.80 5.93 3.71
CA ILE A 76 -17.10 5.62 2.45
C ILE A 76 -17.97 6.08 1.28
N ARG A 77 -17.55 7.16 0.62
CA ARG A 77 -18.25 7.70 -0.53
C ARG A 77 -18.00 6.85 -1.78
N LYS A 78 -19.06 6.35 -2.41
CA LYS A 78 -19.00 5.72 -3.73
C LYS A 78 -18.79 6.81 -4.79
N GLY A 79 -17.54 7.09 -5.15
CA GLY A 79 -17.18 8.14 -6.09
C GLY A 79 -15.96 8.96 -5.67
N GLY A 80 -15.75 10.11 -6.32
CA GLY A 80 -14.58 10.97 -6.08
C GLY A 80 -13.27 10.17 -6.11
N PRO A 81 -12.49 10.15 -5.01
CA PRO A 81 -11.23 9.40 -4.94
C PRO A 81 -11.40 7.88 -4.99
N ASN A 82 -12.61 7.35 -4.81
CA ASN A 82 -12.90 5.91 -4.82
C ASN A 82 -13.43 5.41 -6.18
N LYS A 83 -13.40 6.24 -7.24
CA LYS A 83 -13.71 5.77 -8.59
C LYS A 83 -12.57 4.89 -9.12
N PRO A 84 -12.86 3.89 -9.99
CA PRO A 84 -11.84 3.24 -10.78
C PRO A 84 -10.99 4.25 -11.54
N TYR A 85 -9.69 4.01 -11.62
CA TYR A 85 -8.75 4.91 -12.28
C TYR A 85 -7.61 4.12 -12.92
N GLU A 86 -6.91 4.74 -13.86
CA GLU A 86 -5.81 4.11 -14.58
C GLU A 86 -4.52 4.92 -14.43
N ILE A 87 -3.41 4.22 -14.23
CA ILE A 87 -2.07 4.81 -14.23
C ILE A 87 -1.16 3.93 -15.09
N ALA A 88 -0.57 4.53 -16.12
CA ALA A 88 0.34 3.85 -17.05
C ALA A 88 -0.21 2.53 -17.61
N GLY A 89 -1.51 2.51 -17.96
CA GLY A 89 -2.20 1.34 -18.52
C GLY A 89 -2.63 0.28 -17.49
N ASN A 90 -2.37 0.50 -16.20
CA ASN A 90 -2.88 -0.38 -15.13
C ASN A 90 -4.14 0.21 -14.51
N THR A 91 -5.23 -0.56 -14.53
CA THR A 91 -6.50 -0.20 -13.89
C THR A 91 -6.49 -0.57 -12.41
N TYR A 92 -6.89 0.38 -11.56
CA TYR A 92 -7.05 0.20 -10.13
C TYR A 92 -8.52 0.44 -9.76
N VAL A 93 -9.07 -0.46 -8.94
CA VAL A 93 -10.45 -0.37 -8.46
C VAL A 93 -10.43 -0.26 -6.93
N PRO A 94 -10.63 0.95 -6.37
CA PRO A 94 -10.72 1.11 -4.93
C PRO A 94 -11.88 0.33 -4.32
N LEU A 95 -11.68 -0.13 -3.08
CA LEU A 95 -12.74 -0.64 -2.24
C LEU A 95 -13.74 0.49 -1.97
N THR A 96 -15.02 0.14 -1.98
CA THR A 96 -16.14 1.08 -1.78
C THR A 96 -17.08 0.64 -0.67
N ASP A 97 -16.59 -0.29 0.16
CA ASP A 97 -17.29 -0.93 1.27
C ASP A 97 -16.35 -1.07 2.48
N ASP A 98 -16.88 -1.57 3.60
CA ASP A 98 -16.12 -1.77 4.85
C ASP A 98 -15.44 -3.13 4.99
N ARG A 99 -15.07 -3.79 3.88
CA ARG A 99 -14.45 -5.12 3.98
C ARG A 99 -13.04 -5.04 4.56
N ALA A 100 -12.66 -6.05 5.35
CA ALA A 100 -11.29 -6.25 5.82
C ALA A 100 -10.31 -6.44 4.65
N LEU A 101 -9.09 -5.97 4.83
CA LEU A 101 -7.99 -6.17 3.88
C LEU A 101 -6.69 -6.32 4.66
N THR A 102 -5.92 -7.35 4.31
CA THR A 102 -4.53 -7.51 4.72
C THR A 102 -3.67 -7.65 3.48
N GLU A 103 -2.58 -6.91 3.41
CA GLU A 103 -1.66 -6.90 2.28
C GLU A 103 -0.21 -6.82 2.78
N SER A 104 0.69 -7.55 2.13
CA SER A 104 2.14 -7.44 2.37
C SER A 104 2.82 -6.90 1.14
N GLY A 105 3.82 -6.04 1.33
CA GLY A 105 4.57 -5.49 0.22
C GLY A 105 5.59 -4.47 0.67
N LEU A 106 5.99 -3.59 -0.23
CA LEU A 106 6.98 -2.56 0.05
C LEU A 106 6.32 -1.23 0.44
N ALA A 107 6.75 -0.66 1.56
CA ALA A 107 6.49 0.72 1.92
C ALA A 107 7.58 1.62 1.36
N SER A 108 7.19 2.84 0.99
CA SER A 108 8.13 3.95 0.93
C SER A 108 7.50 5.19 1.56
N TRP A 109 8.04 6.38 1.32
CA TRP A 109 7.50 7.61 1.86
C TRP A 109 7.76 8.79 0.92
N TYR A 110 6.92 9.81 1.02
CA TYR A 110 6.96 11.00 0.17
C TYR A 110 7.27 12.24 1.01
N GLY A 111 8.11 13.11 0.48
CA GLY A 111 8.80 14.15 1.23
C GLY A 111 8.31 15.57 0.91
N LYS A 112 9.23 16.52 1.11
CA LYS A 112 9.00 17.96 1.02
C LYS A 112 8.37 18.40 -0.30
N LYS A 113 8.66 17.73 -1.42
CA LYS A 113 8.15 18.12 -2.75
C LYS A 113 6.62 18.16 -2.80
N PHE A 114 5.97 17.29 -2.03
CA PHE A 114 4.51 17.16 -2.01
C PHE A 114 3.86 17.98 -0.89
N HIS A 115 4.62 18.43 0.10
CA HIS A 115 4.07 19.10 1.28
C HIS A 115 3.21 20.32 0.88
N GLY A 116 2.00 20.41 1.45
CA GLY A 116 1.01 21.44 1.15
C GLY A 116 0.18 21.22 -0.12
N ARG A 117 0.52 20.24 -0.97
CA ARG A 117 -0.28 19.92 -2.17
C ARG A 117 -1.54 19.14 -1.80
N ARG A 118 -2.55 19.19 -2.66
CA ARG A 118 -3.79 18.42 -2.48
C ARG A 118 -3.55 16.93 -2.72
N THR A 119 -4.01 16.10 -1.80
CA THR A 119 -4.10 14.63 -1.97
C THR A 119 -5.36 14.27 -2.75
N ALA A 120 -5.54 12.99 -3.08
CA ALA A 120 -6.76 12.48 -3.70
C ALA A 120 -8.03 12.73 -2.86
N SER A 121 -7.93 12.75 -1.53
CA SER A 121 -9.06 13.13 -0.66
C SER A 121 -9.46 14.60 -0.78
N GLY A 122 -8.58 15.45 -1.32
CA GLY A 122 -8.70 16.91 -1.33
C GLY A 122 -8.10 17.58 -0.09
N GLU A 123 -7.64 16.81 0.90
CA GLU A 123 -6.86 17.33 2.04
C GLU A 123 -5.50 17.85 1.56
N ALA A 124 -4.90 18.80 2.28
CA ALA A 124 -3.52 19.21 2.01
C ALA A 124 -2.56 18.19 2.64
N TYR A 125 -1.58 17.72 1.88
CA TYR A 125 -0.58 16.78 2.39
C TYR A 125 0.32 17.44 3.44
N ASN A 126 0.29 16.89 4.65
CA ASN A 126 1.20 17.24 5.73
C ASN A 126 2.17 16.08 5.98
N MET A 127 3.46 16.27 5.68
CA MET A 127 4.47 15.24 5.91
C MET A 127 4.71 14.93 7.40
N TYR A 128 4.24 15.82 8.28
CA TYR A 128 4.29 15.65 9.72
C TYR A 128 3.01 15.06 10.34
N ALA A 129 1.98 14.80 9.53
CA ALA A 129 0.79 14.08 9.97
C ALA A 129 0.99 12.55 9.84
N MET A 130 0.10 11.77 10.45
CA MET A 130 0.08 10.30 10.34
C MET A 130 -0.81 9.86 9.17
N THR A 131 -0.38 10.16 7.95
CA THR A 131 -1.12 9.83 6.71
C THR A 131 -0.35 8.90 5.79
N ALA A 132 -1.06 8.29 4.84
CA ALA A 132 -0.51 7.43 3.81
C ALA A 132 -1.31 7.47 2.50
N ALA A 133 -0.64 7.10 1.41
CA ALA A 133 -1.24 6.85 0.11
C ALA A 133 -1.33 5.33 -0.13
N HIS A 134 -2.49 4.87 -0.63
CA HIS A 134 -2.72 3.47 -0.99
C HIS A 134 -3.51 3.37 -2.30
N LYS A 135 -3.25 2.32 -3.09
CA LYS A 135 -3.88 2.10 -4.41
C LYS A 135 -5.38 1.91 -4.30
N THR A 136 -5.81 0.97 -3.44
CA THR A 136 -7.21 0.49 -3.43
C THR A 136 -7.95 0.64 -2.11
N LEU A 137 -7.31 0.85 -0.96
CA LEU A 137 -8.03 1.17 0.28
C LEU A 137 -8.96 2.39 0.09
N PRO A 138 -10.15 2.39 0.70
CA PRO A 138 -11.07 3.52 0.57
C PRO A 138 -10.43 4.82 1.05
N ILE A 139 -10.84 5.93 0.46
CA ILE A 139 -10.54 7.26 0.98
C ILE A 139 -11.85 7.90 1.46
N PRO A 140 -11.92 8.36 2.72
CA PRO A 140 -10.96 8.08 3.79
C PRO A 140 -11.04 6.63 4.29
N SER A 141 -9.95 6.14 4.87
CA SER A 141 -9.93 4.93 5.72
C SER A 141 -8.70 4.94 6.61
N TYR A 142 -8.55 3.91 7.46
CA TYR A 142 -7.41 3.76 8.36
C TYR A 142 -6.74 2.41 8.16
N ALA A 143 -5.42 2.39 8.35
CA ALA A 143 -4.64 1.17 8.27
C ALA A 143 -3.61 1.11 9.40
N ARG A 144 -3.46 -0.08 9.98
CA ARG A 144 -2.29 -0.45 10.78
C ARG A 144 -1.20 -0.92 9.83
N VAL A 145 -0.01 -0.37 9.98
CA VAL A 145 1.16 -0.71 9.18
C VAL A 145 2.23 -1.23 10.11
N ARG A 146 2.63 -2.48 9.91
CA ARG A 146 3.65 -3.17 10.68
C ARG A 146 4.91 -3.34 9.84
N ASN A 147 6.06 -3.05 10.45
CA ASN A 147 7.36 -3.41 9.88
C ASN A 147 7.84 -4.70 10.57
N PRO A 148 7.79 -5.86 9.89
CA PRO A 148 8.16 -7.13 10.50
C PRO A 148 9.64 -7.19 10.90
N ALA A 149 10.51 -6.39 10.30
CA ALA A 149 11.95 -6.41 10.59
C ALA A 149 12.30 -5.82 11.97
N ASN A 150 11.48 -4.91 12.51
CA ASN A 150 11.72 -4.28 13.81
C ASN A 150 10.52 -4.42 14.77
N GLY A 151 9.43 -5.04 14.33
CA GLY A 151 8.19 -5.22 15.10
C GLY A 151 7.44 -3.93 15.39
N LYS A 152 7.85 -2.78 14.83
CA LYS A 152 7.17 -1.50 15.03
C LYS A 152 5.89 -1.46 14.21
N GLU A 153 4.91 -0.76 14.75
CA GLU A 153 3.62 -0.54 14.11
C GLU A 153 3.20 0.91 14.25
N VAL A 154 2.47 1.40 13.26
CA VAL A 154 1.82 2.70 13.27
C VAL A 154 0.40 2.60 12.70
N ILE A 155 -0.49 3.46 13.16
CA ILE A 155 -1.79 3.67 12.51
C ILE A 155 -1.76 4.95 11.69
N VAL A 156 -2.20 4.85 10.44
CA VAL A 156 -2.24 5.95 9.47
C VAL A 156 -3.64 6.13 8.89
N ARG A 157 -3.97 7.38 8.56
CA ARG A 157 -5.12 7.72 7.71
C ARG A 157 -4.72 7.57 6.25
N VAL A 158 -5.48 6.80 5.48
CA VAL A 158 -5.36 6.73 4.03
C VAL A 158 -6.13 7.90 3.42
N ASN A 159 -5.41 8.84 2.84
CA ASN A 159 -6.00 10.05 2.25
C ASN A 159 -5.51 10.36 0.83
N ASP A 160 -4.66 9.51 0.27
CA ASP A 160 -4.11 9.70 -1.07
C ASP A 160 -3.98 8.40 -1.88
N ARG A 161 -3.71 8.53 -3.18
CA ARG A 161 -3.55 7.41 -4.13
C ARG A 161 -2.09 7.19 -4.52
N GLY A 162 -1.76 5.93 -4.78
CA GLY A 162 -0.39 5.47 -5.03
C GLY A 162 0.03 4.47 -3.96
N PRO A 163 1.31 4.05 -3.92
CA PRO A 163 2.35 4.27 -4.92
C PRO A 163 2.08 3.57 -6.26
N PHE A 164 2.72 4.02 -7.34
CA PHE A 164 2.60 3.40 -8.67
C PHE A 164 3.90 2.73 -9.15
N SER A 165 4.93 2.65 -8.31
CA SER A 165 6.09 1.83 -8.65
C SER A 165 5.84 0.35 -8.31
N PRO A 166 6.39 -0.57 -9.12
CA PRO A 166 6.24 -2.00 -8.91
C PRO A 166 6.61 -2.44 -7.49
N GLY A 167 5.83 -3.36 -6.92
CA GLY A 167 6.07 -3.94 -5.59
C GLY A 167 5.76 -3.04 -4.39
N ARG A 168 5.61 -1.71 -4.58
CA ARG A 168 5.19 -0.81 -3.50
C ARG A 168 3.67 -0.87 -3.32
N VAL A 169 3.25 -0.94 -2.07
CA VAL A 169 1.84 -1.07 -1.66
C VAL A 169 1.36 0.16 -0.88
N ILE A 170 2.27 0.85 -0.20
CA ILE A 170 1.94 2.04 0.59
C ILE A 170 3.07 3.07 0.53
N ASP A 171 2.67 4.33 0.44
CA ASP A 171 3.56 5.48 0.57
C ASP A 171 3.16 6.20 1.86
N LEU A 172 4.09 6.32 2.80
CA LEU A 172 3.86 6.91 4.11
C LEU A 172 4.23 8.39 4.12
N SER A 173 3.62 9.14 5.03
CA SER A 173 4.15 10.43 5.46
C SER A 173 5.52 10.29 6.13
N TYR A 174 6.31 11.37 6.16
CA TYR A 174 7.63 11.37 6.79
C TYR A 174 7.59 10.94 8.27
N THR A 175 6.60 11.43 9.03
CA THR A 175 6.49 11.06 10.46
C THR A 175 6.06 9.62 10.65
N ALA A 176 5.13 9.10 9.86
CA ALA A 176 4.78 7.68 9.91
C ALA A 176 5.99 6.80 9.54
N ALA A 177 6.77 7.20 8.53
CA ALA A 177 7.98 6.50 8.12
C ALA A 177 9.09 6.52 9.18
N LEU A 178 9.27 7.66 9.87
CA LEU A 178 10.17 7.80 11.02
C LEU A 178 9.80 6.82 12.12
N LYS A 179 8.56 6.89 12.61
CA LYS A 179 8.06 6.05 13.70
C LYS A 179 8.14 4.56 13.38
N LEU A 180 7.81 4.18 12.14
CA LEU A 180 7.86 2.80 11.66
C LEU A 180 9.31 2.29 11.41
N GLY A 181 10.29 3.20 11.35
CA GLY A 181 11.69 2.86 11.10
C GLY A 181 11.98 2.53 9.64
N VAL A 182 11.38 3.26 8.70
CA VAL A 182 11.52 3.03 7.24
C VAL A 182 12.05 4.26 6.48
N LEU A 183 12.69 5.21 7.17
CA LEU A 183 13.27 6.41 6.52
C LEU A 183 14.42 6.11 5.55
N ASN A 184 15.12 4.98 5.73
CA ASN A 184 16.27 4.59 4.91
C ASN A 184 15.92 4.17 3.49
N GLY A 185 14.64 4.26 3.09
CA GLY A 185 14.20 4.09 1.71
C GLY A 185 12.95 3.25 1.62
N VAL A 186 13.08 2.08 1.01
CA VAL A 186 11.99 1.13 0.80
C VAL A 186 12.15 -0.02 1.81
N ALA A 187 11.06 -0.44 2.43
CA ALA A 187 11.08 -1.51 3.43
C ALA A 187 9.86 -2.44 3.29
N ALA A 188 10.00 -3.70 3.68
CA ALA A 188 8.85 -4.61 3.74
C ALA A 188 7.90 -4.19 4.87
N VAL A 189 6.59 -4.24 4.60
CA VAL A 189 5.54 -3.96 5.57
C VAL A 189 4.35 -4.91 5.38
N GLU A 190 3.59 -5.06 6.45
CA GLU A 190 2.27 -5.67 6.49
C GLU A 190 1.25 -4.56 6.77
N ILE A 191 0.19 -4.50 5.97
CA ILE A 191 -0.89 -3.53 6.07
C ILE A 191 -2.13 -4.29 6.48
N THR A 192 -2.80 -3.83 7.53
CA THR A 192 -4.12 -4.31 7.92
C THR A 192 -5.06 -3.12 7.95
N ARG A 193 -6.11 -3.16 7.15
CA ARG A 193 -7.18 -2.16 7.20
C ARG A 193 -7.91 -2.24 8.54
N ILE A 194 -8.21 -1.09 9.11
CA ILE A 194 -9.05 -0.95 10.29
C ILE A 194 -10.49 -0.72 9.83
N THR A 195 -11.39 -1.64 10.18
CA THR A 195 -12.83 -1.62 9.83
C THR A 195 -13.66 -0.87 10.88
N ASP A 196 -14.91 -0.55 10.55
CA ASP A 196 -15.87 0.06 11.48
C ASP A 196 -16.11 -0.83 12.71
N ASP A 197 -16.09 -2.16 12.55
CA ASP A 197 -16.16 -3.15 13.63
C ASP A 197 -14.92 -3.06 14.55
N ASP A 198 -13.71 -2.93 13.98
CA ASP A 198 -12.47 -2.76 14.76
C ASP A 198 -12.47 -1.45 15.58
N ILE A 199 -13.07 -0.40 15.02
CA ILE A 199 -13.22 0.90 15.68
C ILE A 199 -14.24 0.79 16.81
N ARG A 200 -15.43 0.22 16.56
CA ARG A 200 -16.48 0.03 17.58
C ARG A 200 -16.02 -0.85 18.74
N SER A 201 -15.26 -1.89 18.46
CA SER A 201 -14.72 -2.81 19.48
C SER A 201 -13.49 -2.26 20.22
N GLY A 202 -12.90 -1.16 19.72
CA GLY A 202 -11.68 -0.58 20.27
C GLY A 202 -10.40 -1.41 20.03
N VAL A 203 -10.49 -2.50 19.25
CA VAL A 203 -9.33 -3.33 18.85
C VAL A 203 -8.33 -2.50 18.04
N ALA A 204 -8.84 -1.56 17.23
CA ALA A 204 -8.04 -0.64 16.43
C ALA A 204 -6.97 0.10 17.24
N LEU A 205 -7.29 0.52 18.48
CA LEU A 205 -6.45 1.38 19.32
C LEU A 205 -5.49 0.59 20.23
N ARG A 206 -5.63 -0.74 20.30
CA ARG A 206 -4.76 -1.59 21.11
C ARG A 206 -3.44 -1.80 20.36
N LYS A 207 -2.33 -1.30 20.93
CA LYS A 207 -1.00 -1.78 20.54
C LYS A 207 -0.96 -3.28 20.83
N PRO A 208 -0.64 -4.15 19.86
CA PRO A 208 -0.42 -5.55 20.19
C PRO A 208 0.75 -5.60 21.17
N SER A 209 0.50 -6.17 22.34
CA SER A 209 1.56 -6.65 23.21
C SER A 209 2.43 -7.58 22.36
N ALA A 210 3.75 -7.44 22.44
CA ALA A 210 4.70 -8.35 21.78
C ALA A 210 4.23 -9.80 21.96
N PRO A 211 4.37 -10.68 20.95
CA PRO A 211 3.79 -12.01 21.01
C PRO A 211 4.34 -12.74 22.25
N ALA A 212 3.45 -13.04 23.20
CA ALA A 212 3.66 -14.15 24.10
C ALA A 212 3.75 -15.39 23.20
N ASN A 213 4.90 -16.05 23.22
CA ASN A 213 5.08 -17.33 22.55
C ASN A 213 3.91 -18.25 22.89
N GLY A 214 3.26 -18.76 21.84
CA GLY A 214 2.42 -19.95 21.89
C GLY A 214 0.96 -19.73 22.30
N LEU A 215 0.11 -19.35 21.34
CA LEU A 215 -1.24 -19.91 21.24
C LEU A 215 -1.56 -20.11 19.74
N ASN A 216 -1.85 -21.35 19.37
CA ASN A 216 -2.30 -21.76 18.04
C ASN A 216 -3.57 -20.98 17.63
N PRO A 217 -3.76 -20.67 16.34
CA PRO A 217 -5.05 -20.20 15.84
C PRO A 217 -6.12 -21.27 16.04
N LEU A 218 -7.27 -20.87 16.58
CA LEU A 218 -8.48 -21.69 16.62
C LEU A 218 -8.93 -22.04 15.19
N PRO A 219 -9.39 -23.28 14.91
CA PRO A 219 -9.86 -23.65 13.57
C PRO A 219 -11.19 -22.97 13.29
N VAL A 220 -11.30 -22.26 12.16
CA VAL A 220 -12.59 -21.85 11.62
C VAL A 220 -13.15 -22.98 10.76
N ASP A 221 -14.29 -23.49 11.19
CA ASP A 221 -15.08 -24.51 10.52
C ASP A 221 -15.64 -23.94 9.21
N ALA A 222 -15.25 -24.53 8.09
CA ALA A 222 -15.73 -24.19 6.76
C ALA A 222 -16.43 -25.41 6.17
N SER A 223 -17.72 -25.57 6.52
CA SER A 223 -18.63 -26.50 5.86
C SER A 223 -19.84 -25.72 5.34
N VAL A 224 -19.70 -25.13 4.15
CA VAL A 224 -20.85 -24.73 3.32
C VAL A 224 -21.08 -25.86 2.32
N VAL A 225 -22.12 -26.63 2.56
CA VAL A 225 -22.71 -27.58 1.61
C VAL A 225 -23.31 -26.81 0.42
N VAL A 226 -22.85 -27.13 -0.79
CA VAL A 226 -23.54 -26.82 -2.04
C VAL A 226 -24.21 -28.12 -2.49
N ALA A 227 -25.53 -28.20 -2.37
CA ALA A 227 -26.32 -29.26 -2.99
C ALA A 227 -26.88 -28.73 -4.32
N ASP A 228 -26.41 -29.31 -5.41
CA ASP A 228 -26.94 -29.15 -6.76
C ASP A 228 -28.15 -30.08 -6.96
N ALA A 229 -29.11 -29.62 -7.75
CA ALA A 229 -30.40 -30.23 -7.97
C ALA A 229 -30.41 -31.04 -9.27
N GLN A 230 -30.80 -32.32 -9.21
CA GLN A 230 -31.39 -33.04 -10.34
C GLN A 230 -32.48 -33.99 -9.83
N GLY A 231 -33.67 -33.89 -10.43
CA GLY A 231 -34.91 -34.47 -9.93
C GLY A 231 -35.37 -35.75 -10.60
N ALA A 232 -36.44 -36.29 -10.01
CA ALA A 232 -37.52 -37.15 -10.52
C ALA A 232 -38.13 -37.79 -9.26
N GLY A 233 -39.44 -37.86 -8.98
CA GLY A 233 -40.67 -37.60 -9.69
C GLY A 233 -41.77 -38.35 -8.90
N MET A 234 -43.02 -37.87 -8.99
CA MET A 234 -44.25 -38.46 -8.40
C MET A 234 -44.31 -38.47 -6.86
N ASP A 235 -45.43 -38.22 -6.17
CA ASP A 235 -46.85 -38.24 -6.52
C ASP A 235 -47.69 -37.48 -5.47
N THR A 236 -48.96 -37.32 -5.82
CA THR A 236 -50.02 -36.46 -5.30
C THR A 236 -50.67 -36.92 -3.99
N GLY A 237 -51.08 -35.97 -3.13
CA GLY A 237 -52.06 -36.25 -2.06
C GLY A 237 -52.37 -35.05 -1.17
N ALA A 238 -53.41 -34.31 -1.54
CA ALA A 238 -53.99 -33.22 -0.75
C ALA A 238 -54.60 -33.72 0.58
N LEU A 239 -54.67 -32.85 1.60
CA LEU A 239 -55.92 -32.46 2.27
C LEU A 239 -55.65 -31.43 3.38
N THR A 240 -56.70 -30.68 3.65
CA THR A 240 -56.78 -29.32 4.18
C THR A 240 -57.07 -29.27 5.69
N ALA A 241 -56.67 -28.12 6.28
CA ALA A 241 -57.39 -27.33 7.30
C ALA A 241 -57.33 -27.70 8.81
N ALA A 242 -56.84 -26.68 9.55
CA ALA A 242 -57.53 -25.97 10.64
C ALA A 242 -57.29 -26.33 12.13
N GLN A 243 -56.86 -25.26 12.84
CA GLN A 243 -57.29 -24.78 14.16
C GLN A 243 -56.59 -25.29 15.44
N SER A 244 -55.99 -24.30 16.14
CA SER A 244 -55.74 -24.26 17.59
C SER A 244 -57.06 -24.26 18.38
N PRO A 245 -57.05 -24.59 19.69
CA PRO A 245 -56.91 -23.50 20.68
C PRO A 245 -56.17 -23.84 21.99
N THR A 246 -55.86 -22.75 22.68
CA THR A 246 -55.23 -22.52 23.99
C THR A 246 -56.07 -22.99 25.19
N SER A 247 -55.44 -23.41 26.30
CA SER A 247 -55.73 -22.93 27.68
C SER A 247 -54.87 -23.62 28.78
N THR A 248 -54.27 -22.79 29.63
CA THR A 248 -53.71 -23.03 31.01
C THR A 248 -54.90 -22.97 32.03
N PRO A 249 -54.81 -23.02 33.40
CA PRO A 249 -53.66 -22.96 34.33
C PRO A 249 -53.76 -23.75 35.69
N GLY A 250 -52.70 -23.68 36.52
CA GLY A 250 -52.73 -23.85 38.01
C GLY A 250 -51.44 -24.49 38.59
N VAL A 251 -50.52 -23.78 39.28
CA VAL A 251 -50.40 -23.45 40.73
C VAL A 251 -50.37 -24.70 41.66
N ASP A 252 -49.49 -24.92 42.66
CA ASP A 252 -48.39 -24.15 43.26
C ASP A 252 -47.35 -25.01 44.04
N LEU A 253 -46.40 -24.30 44.70
CA LEU A 253 -45.51 -24.52 45.87
C LEU A 253 -45.19 -25.97 46.34
N GLY A 254 -44.04 -26.32 46.92
CA GLY A 254 -42.89 -25.65 47.52
C GLY A 254 -41.94 -26.76 48.05
N ALA A 255 -40.63 -26.52 48.15
CA ALA A 255 -39.93 -26.21 49.41
C ALA A 255 -39.12 -27.40 49.98
N ALA A 256 -38.03 -27.02 50.68
CA ALA A 256 -37.12 -27.80 51.55
C ALA A 256 -36.03 -28.66 50.85
N ALA A 257 -34.77 -28.20 50.83
CA ALA A 257 -33.77 -28.31 51.92
C ALA A 257 -33.27 -29.76 52.07
N ALA A 258 -32.11 -30.08 51.47
CA ALA A 258 -30.78 -30.05 52.10
C ALA A 258 -30.59 -31.16 53.15
N VAL A 259 -29.70 -32.12 52.89
CA VAL A 259 -28.64 -32.60 53.82
C VAL A 259 -27.70 -33.58 53.10
N ASP A 260 -26.56 -33.75 53.75
CA ASP A 260 -25.22 -34.09 53.29
C ASP A 260 -24.90 -35.58 53.07
N ALA A 261 -23.80 -35.77 52.33
CA ALA A 261 -22.74 -36.77 52.47
C ALA A 261 -22.97 -38.30 52.40
N ALA A 262 -22.13 -38.90 51.54
CA ALA A 262 -21.26 -40.07 51.76
C ALA A 262 -21.55 -41.38 50.99
N ALA A 263 -20.65 -41.62 50.02
CA ALA A 263 -19.88 -42.85 49.75
C ALA A 263 -20.61 -44.15 49.32
N ALA A 264 -20.30 -44.61 48.08
CA ALA A 264 -19.43 -45.77 47.80
C ALA A 264 -19.86 -46.65 46.60
N VAL A 265 -18.94 -46.76 45.63
CA VAL A 265 -18.58 -47.96 44.80
C VAL A 265 -19.38 -48.25 43.49
N PRO A 266 -18.70 -48.74 42.42
CA PRO A 266 -18.80 -48.14 41.08
C PRO A 266 -19.44 -49.02 39.99
N GLY A 267 -19.88 -48.38 38.91
CA GLY A 267 -20.31 -48.99 37.65
C GLY A 267 -19.35 -48.68 36.50
N ARG A 268 -18.66 -49.73 36.05
CA ARG A 268 -17.87 -49.95 34.83
C ARG A 268 -18.20 -49.04 33.63
N VAL A 269 -17.21 -48.28 33.16
CA VAL A 269 -17.16 -47.74 31.78
C VAL A 269 -16.03 -48.43 31.02
N THR A 270 -16.40 -49.05 29.91
CA THR A 270 -15.52 -49.79 29.01
C THR A 270 -14.66 -48.82 28.20
N THR A 271 -13.36 -48.81 28.46
CA THR A 271 -12.34 -48.19 27.59
C THR A 271 -12.11 -49.10 26.38
N VAL A 272 -12.38 -48.58 25.18
CA VAL A 272 -11.91 -49.17 23.93
C VAL A 272 -10.67 -48.39 23.49
N THR A 273 -9.51 -49.03 23.60
CA THR A 273 -8.25 -48.55 23.04
C THR A 273 -8.24 -48.86 21.55
N GLN A 274 -8.25 -47.84 20.69
CA GLN A 274 -7.86 -48.00 19.29
C GLN A 274 -6.54 -47.29 19.04
N THR A 275 -5.50 -48.11 18.90
CA THR A 275 -4.23 -47.78 18.28
C THR A 275 -4.48 -47.51 16.80
N VAL A 276 -4.22 -46.29 16.33
CA VAL A 276 -4.10 -46.01 14.90
C VAL A 276 -2.65 -45.66 14.61
N VAL A 277 -2.06 -46.48 13.75
CA VAL A 277 -0.67 -46.49 13.31
C VAL A 277 -0.39 -45.23 12.50
N ALA A 278 0.72 -44.56 12.77
CA ALA A 278 1.20 -43.43 12.01
C ALA A 278 1.59 -43.87 10.59
N GLU A 279 0.87 -43.38 9.58
CA GLU A 279 1.27 -43.50 8.18
C GLU A 279 2.18 -42.31 7.82
N VAL A 280 3.44 -42.64 7.56
CA VAL A 280 4.48 -41.72 7.08
C VAL A 280 4.27 -41.51 5.58
N ALA A 281 3.82 -40.32 5.19
CA ALA A 281 3.84 -39.86 3.80
C ALA A 281 5.22 -39.27 3.44
N PRO A 282 5.73 -39.48 2.21
CA PRO A 282 7.16 -39.40 1.90
C PRO A 282 7.68 -37.96 1.77
N ALA A 283 8.96 -37.81 2.13
CA ALA A 283 9.77 -36.64 1.86
C ALA A 283 9.72 -36.25 0.37
N ARG A 284 9.34 -34.99 0.08
CA ARG A 284 9.57 -34.39 -1.23
C ARG A 284 11.08 -34.31 -1.48
N ALA A 285 11.51 -34.83 -2.62
CA ALA A 285 12.89 -34.86 -3.09
C ALA A 285 13.53 -33.45 -3.11
N PRO A 286 14.87 -33.34 -2.92
CA PRO A 286 15.58 -32.08 -3.10
C PRO A 286 15.50 -31.64 -4.56
N VAL A 287 15.07 -30.40 -4.79
CA VAL A 287 15.10 -29.77 -6.11
C VAL A 287 16.56 -29.49 -6.48
N THR A 288 17.05 -30.17 -7.52
CA THR A 288 18.41 -30.06 -8.06
C THR A 288 18.70 -28.66 -8.60
N LEU A 289 19.89 -28.13 -8.32
CA LEU A 289 20.39 -26.85 -8.85
C LEU A 289 20.50 -26.90 -10.39
N PRO A 290 20.14 -25.83 -11.13
CA PRO A 290 20.51 -25.74 -12.54
C PRO A 290 22.04 -25.64 -12.70
N SER A 291 22.54 -26.34 -13.72
CA SER A 291 23.96 -26.55 -14.01
C SER A 291 24.66 -25.25 -14.41
N VAL A 292 25.62 -24.81 -13.60
CA VAL A 292 26.62 -23.80 -13.98
C VAL A 292 27.39 -24.32 -15.19
N ALA A 293 27.44 -23.56 -16.29
CA ALA A 293 28.26 -23.91 -17.45
C ALA A 293 29.72 -24.07 -16.99
N ARG A 294 30.23 -25.30 -17.09
CA ARG A 294 31.55 -25.71 -16.61
C ARG A 294 32.60 -25.25 -17.62
N GLY A 295 33.22 -24.10 -17.35
CA GLY A 295 34.42 -23.61 -18.00
C GLY A 295 35.46 -23.26 -16.95
N ASP A 296 36.42 -24.17 -16.80
CA ASP A 296 37.69 -24.15 -16.05
C ASP A 296 37.73 -23.75 -14.56
N LYS A 297 38.72 -24.33 -13.88
CA LYS A 297 38.91 -24.47 -12.42
C LYS A 297 38.80 -23.14 -11.63
N PRO A 298 38.36 -23.19 -10.36
CA PRO A 298 38.15 -21.99 -9.54
C PRO A 298 39.48 -21.45 -9.01
N ASP A 299 39.78 -20.19 -9.33
CA ASP A 299 40.68 -19.36 -8.53
C ASP A 299 39.85 -18.73 -7.39
N GLU A 300 40.26 -18.92 -6.13
CA GLU A 300 39.56 -18.47 -4.91
C GLU A 300 39.57 -16.94 -4.69
N ARG A 301 39.77 -16.16 -5.75
CA ARG A 301 39.68 -14.70 -5.70
C ARG A 301 38.63 -14.28 -6.70
N GLY A 302 37.56 -13.65 -6.19
CA GLY A 302 36.39 -13.22 -6.94
C GLY A 302 36.76 -12.72 -8.33
N ARG A 303 36.03 -13.24 -9.33
CA ARG A 303 36.11 -12.94 -10.76
C ARG A 303 35.93 -11.43 -11.02
N ALA A 304 36.97 -10.65 -10.73
CA ALA A 304 36.92 -9.19 -10.73
C ALA A 304 36.98 -8.58 -12.14
N ASP A 305 37.31 -9.37 -13.16
CA ASP A 305 37.40 -8.91 -14.56
C ASP A 305 37.03 -10.03 -15.55
N THR A 306 35.86 -10.65 -15.39
CA THR A 306 35.38 -11.62 -16.39
C THR A 306 34.81 -10.86 -17.59
N THR A 307 35.34 -11.12 -18.79
CA THR A 307 34.70 -10.72 -20.05
C THR A 307 33.28 -11.26 -20.04
N ALA A 308 32.27 -10.37 -20.11
CA ALA A 308 30.88 -10.74 -19.91
C ALA A 308 30.48 -11.90 -20.82
N GLY A 309 30.22 -13.08 -20.24
CA GLY A 309 29.59 -14.17 -20.97
C GLY A 309 28.24 -13.71 -21.51
N VAL A 310 27.98 -14.00 -22.79
CA VAL A 310 26.69 -13.76 -23.45
C VAL A 310 25.60 -14.52 -22.67
N GLY A 311 24.52 -13.83 -22.33
CA GLY A 311 23.43 -14.41 -21.55
C GLY A 311 22.73 -13.42 -20.63
N TRP A 312 21.99 -13.96 -19.67
CA TRP A 312 21.21 -13.18 -18.71
C TRP A 312 22.00 -12.95 -17.43
N TRP A 313 21.92 -11.76 -16.88
CA TRP A 313 22.61 -11.34 -15.68
C TRP A 313 21.64 -10.69 -14.71
N ILE A 314 21.96 -10.77 -13.43
CA ILE A 314 21.17 -10.20 -12.35
C ILE A 314 21.98 -9.05 -11.75
N GLN A 315 21.56 -7.81 -11.96
CA GLN A 315 22.23 -6.64 -11.39
C GLN A 315 21.84 -6.44 -9.93
N LEU A 316 22.86 -6.43 -9.06
CA LEU A 316 22.73 -6.30 -7.61
C LEU A 316 23.03 -4.87 -7.13
N GLY A 317 23.85 -4.12 -7.88
CA GLY A 317 24.16 -2.73 -7.55
C GLY A 317 24.92 -2.02 -8.66
N ALA A 318 24.92 -0.69 -8.61
CA ALA A 318 25.71 0.17 -9.49
C ALA A 318 26.41 1.26 -8.66
N PHE A 319 27.73 1.35 -8.77
CA PHE A 319 28.59 2.13 -7.88
C PHE A 319 29.43 3.11 -8.69
N LYS A 320 29.58 4.34 -8.20
CA LYS A 320 30.47 5.34 -8.83
C LYS A 320 31.95 4.95 -8.70
N GLN A 321 32.32 4.43 -7.53
CA GLN A 321 33.68 4.00 -7.22
C GLN A 321 33.77 2.47 -7.31
N ARG A 322 34.86 1.96 -7.91
CA ARG A 322 35.09 0.51 -8.07
C ARG A 322 35.27 -0.18 -6.72
N ASP A 323 35.96 0.47 -5.79
CA ASP A 323 36.18 -0.06 -4.44
C ASP A 323 34.87 -0.30 -3.70
N GLY A 324 33.89 0.60 -3.85
CA GLY A 324 32.55 0.41 -3.27
C GLY A 324 31.81 -0.81 -3.85
N ALA A 325 32.01 -1.13 -5.12
CA ALA A 325 31.46 -2.35 -5.73
C ALA A 325 32.15 -3.61 -5.18
N LEU A 326 33.47 -3.56 -4.97
CA LEU A 326 34.26 -4.68 -4.43
C LEU A 326 33.98 -4.93 -2.95
N GLU A 327 33.82 -3.88 -2.14
CA GLU A 327 33.42 -4.00 -0.74
C GLU A 327 32.02 -4.62 -0.60
N PHE A 328 31.09 -4.17 -1.44
CA PHE A 328 29.76 -4.76 -1.48
C PHE A 328 29.81 -6.23 -1.95
N GLN A 329 30.61 -6.55 -2.96
CA GLN A 329 30.84 -7.92 -3.41
C GLN A 329 31.38 -8.81 -2.28
N ARG A 330 32.38 -8.36 -1.51
CA ARG A 330 32.94 -9.10 -0.37
C ARG A 330 31.88 -9.36 0.68
N ARG A 331 31.11 -8.34 1.05
CA ARG A 331 30.00 -8.50 2.01
C ARG A 331 28.99 -9.56 1.54
N LEU A 332 28.64 -9.56 0.25
CA LEU A 332 27.74 -10.58 -0.30
C LEU A 332 28.34 -11.98 -0.28
N ILE A 333 29.66 -12.12 -0.45
CA ILE A 333 30.34 -13.41 -0.33
C ILE A 333 30.31 -13.89 1.13
N ASP A 334 30.57 -12.99 2.08
CA ASP A 334 30.61 -13.31 3.51
C ASP A 334 29.20 -13.69 4.04
N GLU A 335 28.17 -12.95 3.64
CA GLU A 335 26.79 -13.19 4.06
C GLU A 335 26.13 -14.34 3.27
N GLN A 336 26.50 -14.50 1.99
CA GLN A 336 25.87 -15.44 1.06
C GLN A 336 26.93 -16.14 0.20
N GLY A 337 27.71 -17.04 0.83
CA GLY A 337 28.83 -17.73 0.18
C GLY A 337 28.50 -18.46 -1.12
N TRP A 338 27.23 -18.84 -1.33
CA TRP A 338 26.76 -19.45 -2.57
C TRP A 338 26.78 -18.50 -3.79
N LEU A 339 26.82 -17.18 -3.57
CA LEU A 339 26.92 -16.18 -4.64
C LEU A 339 28.35 -16.00 -5.16
N ALA A 340 29.37 -16.37 -4.39
CA ALA A 340 30.78 -16.16 -4.75
C ALA A 340 31.16 -16.56 -6.19
N PRO A 341 30.78 -17.75 -6.71
CA PRO A 341 31.15 -18.13 -8.07
C PRO A 341 30.37 -17.38 -9.17
N LEU A 342 29.28 -16.69 -8.81
CA LEU A 342 28.37 -16.04 -9.73
C LEU A 342 28.63 -14.53 -9.86
N LEU A 343 29.31 -13.91 -8.90
CA LEU A 343 29.48 -12.46 -8.83
C LEU A 343 30.60 -11.97 -9.76
N ALA A 344 30.27 -10.98 -10.58
CA ALA A 344 31.20 -10.24 -11.42
C ALA A 344 30.93 -8.73 -11.36
N VAL A 345 31.99 -7.93 -11.36
CA VAL A 345 31.90 -6.47 -11.45
C VAL A 345 32.19 -6.04 -12.89
N PHE A 346 31.25 -5.34 -13.51
CA PHE A 346 31.40 -4.79 -14.84
C PHE A 346 31.59 -3.28 -14.77
N THR A 347 32.57 -2.77 -15.50
CA THR A 347 32.75 -1.31 -15.64
C THR A 347 32.11 -0.87 -16.94
N ASP A 348 31.12 0.02 -16.86
CA ASP A 348 30.38 0.54 -18.02
C ASP A 348 30.22 2.06 -17.89
N HIS A 349 30.78 2.79 -18.86
CA HIS A 349 30.96 4.24 -18.87
C HIS A 349 31.66 4.80 -17.61
N SER A 350 30.89 5.07 -16.56
CA SER A 350 31.31 5.69 -15.28
C SER A 350 30.77 4.96 -14.05
N LEU A 351 30.12 3.80 -14.25
CA LEU A 351 29.52 3.01 -13.18
C LEU A 351 30.09 1.60 -13.16
N ASN A 352 30.38 1.14 -11.95
CA ASN A 352 30.79 -0.22 -11.64
C ASN A 352 29.54 -1.00 -11.24
N LYS A 353 29.07 -1.89 -12.10
CA LYS A 353 27.84 -2.67 -11.92
C LYS A 353 28.22 -4.04 -11.35
N LEU A 354 27.77 -4.33 -10.12
CA LEU A 354 27.89 -5.68 -9.57
C LEU A 354 26.73 -6.53 -10.08
N GLN A 355 27.03 -7.64 -10.73
CA GLN A 355 26.05 -8.54 -11.32
C GLN A 355 26.33 -10.00 -10.96
N ALA A 356 25.30 -10.82 -10.90
CA ALA A 356 25.39 -12.27 -10.74
C ALA A 356 25.00 -12.98 -12.04
N GLY A 357 25.79 -13.94 -12.52
CA GLY A 357 25.56 -14.67 -13.77
C GLY A 357 26.85 -15.26 -14.37
N PRO A 358 26.84 -15.67 -15.65
CA PRO A 358 25.72 -15.62 -16.60
C PRO A 358 24.70 -16.76 -16.41
N TYR A 359 23.44 -16.51 -16.74
CA TYR A 359 22.36 -17.50 -16.87
C TYR A 359 22.00 -17.71 -18.34
N THR A 360 21.71 -18.94 -18.72
CA THR A 360 21.39 -19.33 -20.12
C THR A 360 20.00 -18.86 -20.54
N THR A 361 19.03 -18.84 -19.62
CA THR A 361 17.66 -18.41 -19.89
C THR A 361 17.21 -17.28 -18.97
N ARG A 362 16.21 -16.50 -19.41
CA ARG A 362 15.61 -15.43 -18.61
C ARG A 362 14.89 -15.97 -17.37
N ASP A 363 14.31 -17.16 -17.48
CA ASP A 363 13.57 -17.79 -16.37
C ASP A 363 14.53 -18.31 -15.29
N ASP A 364 15.70 -18.83 -15.66
CA ASP A 364 16.76 -19.18 -14.70
C ASP A 364 17.24 -17.93 -13.94
N ALA A 365 17.46 -16.82 -14.67
CA ALA A 365 17.81 -15.54 -14.07
C ALA A 365 16.70 -15.02 -13.15
N ARG A 366 15.42 -15.24 -13.48
CA ARG A 366 14.27 -14.86 -12.64
C ARG A 366 14.20 -15.69 -11.36
N ASN A 367 14.33 -17.01 -11.46
CA ASN A 367 14.31 -17.90 -10.30
C ASN A 367 15.48 -17.61 -9.35
N ALA A 368 16.68 -17.37 -9.90
CA ALA A 368 17.83 -16.96 -9.11
C ALA A 368 17.64 -15.55 -8.53
N ALA A 369 17.03 -14.61 -9.25
CA ALA A 369 16.71 -13.28 -8.75
C ALA A 369 15.75 -13.32 -7.56
N GLU A 370 14.75 -14.20 -7.55
CA GLU A 370 13.85 -14.38 -6.39
C GLU A 370 14.59 -14.98 -5.18
N ARG A 371 15.52 -15.91 -5.38
CA ARG A 371 16.39 -16.41 -4.31
C ARG A 371 17.28 -15.32 -3.73
N ILE A 372 17.91 -14.52 -4.59
CA ILE A 372 18.75 -13.38 -4.20
C ILE A 372 17.90 -12.33 -3.46
N ARG A 373 16.69 -12.05 -3.94
CA ARG A 373 15.75 -11.14 -3.30
C ARG A 373 15.36 -11.61 -1.90
N THR A 374 15.12 -12.90 -1.74
CA THR A 374 14.79 -13.49 -0.45
C THR A 374 15.97 -13.47 0.51
N ALA A 375 17.17 -13.81 0.02
CA ALA A 375 18.38 -13.94 0.83
C ALA A 375 18.99 -12.59 1.23
N LEU A 376 18.97 -11.61 0.33
CA LEU A 376 19.62 -10.31 0.51
C LEU A 376 18.64 -9.16 0.76
N GLN A 377 17.33 -9.40 0.65
CA GLN A 377 16.29 -8.35 0.74
C GLN A 377 16.49 -7.20 -0.25
N LEU A 378 17.19 -7.46 -1.36
CA LEU A 378 17.40 -6.50 -2.46
C LEU A 378 16.43 -6.79 -3.59
N VAL A 379 16.12 -5.80 -4.43
CA VAL A 379 15.36 -6.01 -5.67
C VAL A 379 16.34 -6.05 -6.84
N PRO A 380 16.85 -7.22 -7.22
CA PRO A 380 17.74 -7.33 -8.36
C PRO A 380 17.02 -7.00 -9.66
N THR A 381 17.76 -6.42 -10.61
CA THR A 381 17.26 -6.19 -11.97
C THR A 381 17.86 -7.21 -12.94
N ILE A 382 17.02 -7.89 -13.71
CA ILE A 382 17.50 -8.81 -14.75
C ILE A 382 17.89 -8.01 -15.99
N VAL A 383 19.08 -8.24 -16.51
CA VAL A 383 19.61 -7.60 -17.73
C VAL A 383 20.11 -8.66 -18.70
N GLU A 384 19.85 -8.47 -19.99
CA GLU A 384 20.39 -9.30 -21.06
C GLU A 384 21.70 -8.68 -21.55
N LYS A 385 22.76 -9.48 -21.70
CA LYS A 385 24.02 -9.07 -22.33
C LYS A 385 24.24 -9.93 -23.57
N ARG A 386 24.39 -9.27 -24.72
CA ARG A 386 24.56 -9.88 -26.04
C ARG A 386 26.00 -9.75 -26.51
#